data_AF-A0A971EMG2-F1
#
_entry.id   AF-A0A971EMG2-F1
#
_cell.length_a   1.000
_cell.length_b   1.000
_cell.length_c   1.000
_cell.angle_alpha   90.00
_cell.angle_beta   90.00
_cell.angle_gamma   90.00
#
_symmetry.space_group_name_H-M   'P 1'
#
loop_
_entity.id
_entity.type
_entity.pdbx_description
1 polymer ?
#
loop_
_entity_poly.entity_id
_entity_poly.type
_entity_poly.pdbx_seq_one_letter_code
_entity_poly.pdbx_strand_id
1 'polypeptide(L)'
;MGGLGEPHYGQVIKGMYYQTEAIILKNQDFKETDKLVTLLTREEGKMRAVAKGIKKPSSTLRGVTQPFCHCQLQISRGRELHIITQGRIISFYGSIREDFNRTLQAVYLMELLDKSLLEADPHPRLFDATLLVLQCLDSESYFPLLMRWFELALTG
;
A
#
# COMPACT_ATOMS: atom_id res chain seq x y z
N MET A 1 -35.82 15.29 12.15
CA MET A 1 -35.16 13.97 12.17
C MET A 1 -33.79 14.12 11.55
N GLY A 2 -32.76 14.25 12.38
CA GLY A 2 -31.40 14.61 11.96
C GLY A 2 -30.68 13.44 11.30
N GLY A 3 -30.26 13.63 10.05
CA GLY A 3 -29.29 12.74 9.41
C GLY A 3 -27.95 12.89 10.10
N LEU A 4 -27.45 11.78 10.65
CA LEU A 4 -26.10 11.64 11.18
C LEU A 4 -25.10 12.07 10.09
N GLY A 5 -24.42 13.19 10.31
CA GLY A 5 -23.40 13.70 9.40
C GLY A 5 -22.30 12.66 9.22
N GLU A 6 -22.01 12.30 7.97
CA GLU A 6 -20.86 11.46 7.65
C GLU A 6 -19.57 12.13 8.19
N PRO A 7 -18.71 11.40 8.90
CA PRO A 7 -17.48 11.97 9.43
C PRO A 7 -16.54 12.33 8.26
N HIS A 8 -16.24 13.61 8.07
CA HIS A 8 -15.47 14.19 6.96
C HIS A 8 -14.17 13.41 6.64
N TYR A 9 -14.13 12.68 5.52
CA TYR A 9 -12.95 11.93 5.03
C TYR A 9 -12.00 12.79 4.16
N GLY A 10 -12.00 14.11 4.36
CA GLY A 10 -11.58 15.07 3.32
C GLY A 10 -12.64 15.16 2.22
N GLN A 11 -12.65 16.23 1.44
CA GLN A 11 -13.60 16.37 0.35
C GLN A 11 -13.29 15.32 -0.73
N VAL A 12 -14.12 14.29 -0.83
CA VAL A 12 -14.08 13.30 -1.91
C VAL A 12 -14.53 14.00 -3.19
N ILE A 13 -13.77 13.88 -4.27
CA ILE A 13 -14.18 14.40 -5.57
C ILE A 13 -15.22 13.41 -6.12
N LYS A 14 -16.50 13.75 -5.94
CA LYS A 14 -17.63 12.90 -6.29
C LYS A 14 -17.52 12.41 -7.74
N GLY A 15 -17.47 11.10 -7.94
CA GLY A 15 -17.60 10.44 -9.26
C GLY A 15 -16.31 10.05 -9.98
N MET A 16 -15.12 10.39 -9.45
CA MET A 16 -13.87 10.03 -10.13
C MET A 16 -13.25 8.77 -9.52
N TYR A 17 -13.63 7.62 -10.09
CA TYR A 17 -13.04 6.33 -9.78
C TYR A 17 -11.97 5.96 -10.78
N TYR A 18 -10.90 5.32 -10.31
CA TYR A 18 -9.87 4.75 -11.17
C TYR A 18 -9.37 3.42 -10.59
N GLN A 19 -8.74 2.63 -11.46
CA GLN A 19 -8.04 1.42 -11.07
C GLN A 19 -6.54 1.63 -11.14
N THR A 20 -5.80 1.03 -10.22
CA THR A 20 -4.33 1.10 -10.18
C THR A 20 -3.75 -0.14 -9.52
N GLU A 21 -2.52 -0.49 -9.91
CA GLU A 21 -1.71 -1.48 -9.22
C GLU A 21 -0.99 -0.82 -8.04
N ALA A 22 -0.98 -1.53 -6.90
CA ALA A 22 -0.51 -0.98 -5.64
C ALA A 22 0.25 -2.01 -4.81
N ILE A 23 1.35 -1.57 -4.20
CA ILE A 23 2.06 -2.28 -3.14
C ILE A 23 1.65 -1.63 -1.82
N ILE A 24 1.16 -2.44 -0.89
CA ILE A 24 0.78 -1.95 0.44
C ILE A 24 2.03 -1.80 1.31
N LEU A 25 2.35 -0.56 1.69
CA LEU A 25 3.51 -0.26 2.53
C LEU A 25 3.18 -0.48 4.00
N LYS A 26 2.06 0.12 4.46
CA LYS A 26 1.59 -0.02 5.84
C LYS A 26 0.09 0.24 5.94
N ASN A 27 -0.52 -0.28 7.00
CA ASN A 27 -1.86 0.13 7.42
C ASN A 27 -1.87 0.44 8.92
N GLN A 28 -2.74 1.36 9.32
CA GLN A 28 -2.93 1.77 10.70
C GLN A 28 -4.40 2.05 10.96
N ASP A 29 -4.80 1.97 12.22
CA ASP A 29 -6.16 2.29 12.64
C ASP A 29 -6.45 3.77 12.38
N PHE A 30 -7.66 4.05 11.88
CA PHE A 30 -8.08 5.43 11.55
C PHE A 30 -9.38 5.81 12.24
N LYS A 31 -10.42 5.00 12.05
CA LYS A 31 -11.70 5.10 12.76
C LYS A 31 -12.04 3.74 13.35
N GLU A 32 -13.15 3.68 14.07
CA GLU A 32 -13.61 2.46 14.73
C GLU A 32 -13.69 1.27 13.77
N THR A 33 -14.17 1.49 12.54
CA THR A 33 -14.35 0.42 11.55
C THR A 33 -13.39 0.49 10.36
N ASP A 34 -12.51 1.49 10.30
CA ASP A 34 -11.67 1.79 9.14
C ASP A 34 -10.18 1.69 9.43
N LYS A 35 -9.39 1.53 8.37
CA LYS A 35 -7.94 1.72 8.40
C LYS A 35 -7.50 2.75 7.37
N LEU A 36 -6.44 3.46 7.73
CA LEU A 36 -5.66 4.27 6.81
C LEU A 36 -4.54 3.40 6.24
N VAL A 37 -4.45 3.37 4.92
CA VAL A 37 -3.50 2.55 4.16
C VAL A 37 -2.57 3.49 3.43
N THR A 38 -1.26 3.27 3.58
CA THR A 38 -0.23 3.91 2.77
C THR A 38 0.21 2.91 1.72
N LEU A 39 0.17 3.32 0.47
CA LEU A 39 0.43 2.44 -0.66
C LEU A 39 1.27 3.17 -1.72
N LEU A 40 2.15 2.42 -2.36
CA LEU A 40 2.87 2.86 -3.54
C LEU A 40 2.11 2.34 -4.75
N THR A 41 1.69 3.24 -5.63
CA THR A 41 1.09 2.87 -6.92
C THR A 41 2.09 3.01 -8.04
N ARG A 42 1.86 2.29 -9.15
CA ARG A 42 2.71 2.40 -10.32
C ARG A 42 2.50 3.71 -11.07
N GLU A 43 1.24 4.16 -11.21
CA GLU A 43 0.88 5.32 -12.04
C GLU A 43 0.71 6.63 -11.27
N GLU A 44 0.35 6.59 -9.99
CA GLU A 44 0.03 7.78 -9.17
C GLU A 44 1.08 8.04 -8.08
N GLY A 45 2.12 7.21 -8.00
CA GLY A 45 3.15 7.30 -6.95
C GLY A 45 2.64 6.89 -5.57
N LYS A 46 3.32 7.38 -4.52
CA LYS A 46 2.93 7.11 -3.14
C LYS A 46 1.67 7.90 -2.78
N MET A 47 0.72 7.26 -2.11
CA MET A 47 -0.52 7.91 -1.68
C MET A 47 -1.12 7.27 -0.42
N ARG A 48 -2.05 7.98 0.20
CA ARG A 48 -2.79 7.55 1.38
C ARG A 48 -4.27 7.37 1.04
N ALA A 49 -4.83 6.24 1.46
CA ALA A 49 -6.22 5.91 1.21
C ALA A 49 -6.89 5.27 2.42
N VAL A 50 -8.19 5.53 2.59
CA VAL A 50 -9.00 4.91 3.63
C VAL A 50 -9.64 3.64 3.09
N ALA A 51 -9.41 2.52 3.79
CA ALA A 51 -10.17 1.30 3.59
C ALA A 51 -11.39 1.30 4.54
N LYS A 52 -12.53 1.71 4.00
CA LYS A 52 -13.77 1.86 4.78
C LYS A 52 -14.34 0.50 5.22
N GLY A 53 -14.78 0.40 6.47
CA GLY A 53 -15.42 -0.79 7.02
C GLY A 53 -14.53 -2.03 7.05
N ILE A 54 -13.21 -1.90 6.90
CA ILE A 54 -12.27 -3.02 6.82
C ILE A 54 -12.28 -3.92 8.07
N LYS A 55 -12.61 -3.36 9.23
CA LYS A 55 -12.66 -4.11 10.49
C LYS A 55 -13.94 -4.97 10.61
N LYS A 56 -14.93 -4.80 9.73
CA LYS A 56 -16.12 -5.67 9.68
C LYS A 56 -15.72 -7.10 9.27
N PRO A 57 -16.38 -8.15 9.80
CA PRO A 57 -16.06 -9.54 9.45
C PRO A 57 -16.24 -9.85 7.95
N SER A 58 -17.20 -9.20 7.29
CA SER A 58 -17.52 -9.39 5.87
C SER A 58 -16.60 -8.63 4.91
N SER A 59 -15.63 -7.85 5.40
CA SER A 59 -14.81 -7.01 4.52
C SER A 59 -13.76 -7.82 3.76
N THR A 60 -13.85 -7.77 2.43
CA THR A 60 -12.85 -8.35 1.53
C THR A 60 -11.55 -7.56 1.51
N LEU A 61 -11.56 -6.29 1.94
CA LEU A 61 -10.37 -5.43 1.94
C LEU A 61 -9.33 -5.85 2.99
N ARG A 62 -9.69 -6.69 3.97
CA ARG A 62 -8.80 -7.09 5.06
C ARG A 62 -7.53 -7.78 4.56
N GLY A 63 -7.66 -8.70 3.61
CA GLY A 63 -6.51 -9.39 2.99
C GLY A 63 -5.79 -8.50 1.98
N VAL A 64 -6.56 -7.76 1.18
CA VAL A 64 -6.05 -6.89 0.11
C VAL A 64 -5.12 -5.80 0.66
N THR A 65 -5.42 -5.22 1.82
CA THR A 65 -4.61 -4.12 2.37
C THR A 65 -3.60 -4.59 3.43
N GLN A 66 -3.16 -5.85 3.40
CA GLN A 66 -2.04 -6.30 4.23
C GLN A 66 -0.71 -5.82 3.63
N PRO A 67 0.29 -5.45 4.47
CA PRO A 67 1.64 -5.26 3.99
C PRO A 67 2.14 -6.51 3.27
N PHE A 68 2.99 -6.30 2.25
CA PHE A 68 3.53 -7.35 1.36
C PHE A 68 2.48 -7.94 0.41
N CYS A 69 1.40 -7.21 0.16
CA CYS A 69 0.46 -7.52 -0.92
C CYS A 69 0.72 -6.60 -2.12
N HIS A 70 0.82 -7.20 -3.31
CA HIS A 70 0.66 -6.53 -4.59
C HIS A 70 -0.79 -6.70 -5.04
N CYS A 71 -1.51 -5.60 -5.25
CA CYS A 71 -2.95 -5.59 -5.45
C CYS A 71 -3.37 -4.71 -6.61
N GLN A 72 -4.48 -5.07 -7.26
CA GLN A 72 -5.24 -4.14 -8.06
C GLN A 72 -6.34 -3.52 -7.20
N LEU A 73 -6.38 -2.20 -7.12
CA LEU A 73 -7.35 -1.47 -6.30
C LEU A 73 -8.27 -0.63 -7.17
N GLN A 74 -9.54 -0.53 -6.76
CA GLN A 74 -10.44 0.52 -7.20
C GLN A 74 -10.44 1.64 -6.16
N ILE A 75 -10.09 2.83 -6.61
CA ILE A 75 -9.94 4.02 -5.79
C ILE A 75 -10.98 5.07 -6.18
N SER A 76 -11.64 5.65 -5.18
CA SER A 76 -12.34 6.93 -5.32
C SER A 76 -11.36 8.06 -4.98
N ARG A 77 -11.15 8.99 -5.92
CA ARG A 77 -10.17 10.07 -5.74
C ARG A 77 -10.65 11.08 -4.69
N GLY A 78 -9.82 11.32 -3.68
CA GLY A 78 -9.98 12.41 -2.72
C GLY A 78 -8.98 13.53 -2.97
N ARG A 79 -9.11 14.64 -2.25
CA ARG A 79 -8.11 15.72 -2.30
C ARG A 79 -6.84 15.41 -1.50
N GLU A 80 -6.99 14.77 -0.35
CA GLU A 80 -5.88 14.43 0.55
C GLU A 80 -5.87 12.93 0.89
N LEU A 81 -7.06 12.40 1.21
CA LEU A 81 -7.26 10.98 1.46
C LEU A 81 -8.15 10.38 0.38
N HIS A 82 -7.60 9.43 -0.34
CA HIS A 82 -8.36 8.60 -1.27
C HIS A 82 -9.21 7.58 -0.51
N ILE A 83 -10.12 6.89 -1.19
CA ILE A 83 -10.89 5.80 -0.59
C ILE A 83 -10.71 4.54 -1.42
N ILE A 84 -10.29 3.45 -0.78
CA ILE A 84 -10.27 2.12 -1.38
C ILE A 84 -11.70 1.59 -1.34
N THR A 85 -12.31 1.40 -2.51
CA THR A 85 -13.69 0.91 -2.60
C THR A 85 -13.75 -0.59 -2.88
N GLN A 86 -12.80 -1.11 -3.65
CA GLN A 86 -12.67 -2.53 -3.96
C GLN A 86 -11.19 -2.86 -4.20
N GLY A 87 -10.86 -4.14 -4.19
CA GLY A 87 -9.55 -4.59 -4.64
C GLY A 87 -9.45 -6.11 -4.69
N ARG A 88 -8.41 -6.58 -5.37
CA ARG A 88 -8.02 -7.98 -5.43
C ARG A 88 -6.51 -8.11 -5.31
N ILE A 89 -6.07 -9.19 -4.70
CA ILE A 89 -4.66 -9.55 -4.62
C ILE A 89 -4.21 -10.05 -5.99
N ILE A 90 -3.12 -9.49 -6.51
CA ILE A 90 -2.38 -10.01 -7.67
C ILE A 90 -1.33 -11.00 -7.18
N SER A 91 -0.57 -10.61 -6.15
CA SER A 91 0.45 -11.46 -5.52
C SER A 91 0.51 -11.19 -4.03
N PHE A 92 0.70 -12.26 -3.25
CA PHE A 92 0.88 -12.19 -1.80
C PHE A 92 2.19 -12.86 -1.42
N TYR A 93 3.10 -12.09 -0.84
CA TYR A 93 4.43 -12.54 -0.42
C TYR A 93 4.39 -12.98 1.05
N GLY A 94 3.68 -14.08 1.29
CA GLY A 94 3.34 -14.57 2.63
C GLY A 94 4.51 -15.20 3.37
N SER A 95 5.42 -15.88 2.66
CA SER A 95 6.55 -16.60 3.24
C SER A 95 7.58 -15.66 3.87
N ILE A 96 7.56 -14.37 3.52
CA ILE A 96 8.30 -13.31 4.22
C ILE A 96 8.01 -13.34 5.73
N ARG A 97 6.77 -13.63 6.13
CA ARG A 97 6.32 -13.61 7.54
C ARG A 97 6.75 -14.85 8.34
N GLU A 98 7.23 -15.88 7.65
CA GLU A 98 7.66 -17.14 8.27
C GLU A 98 9.09 -17.08 8.79
N ASP A 99 9.87 -16.09 8.35
CA ASP A 99 11.23 -15.83 8.81
C ASP A 99 11.40 -14.39 9.33
N PHE A 100 12.02 -14.27 10.50
CA PHE A 100 12.20 -12.99 11.17
C PHE A 100 13.11 -12.02 10.39
N ASN A 101 14.20 -12.51 9.79
CA ASN A 101 15.13 -11.66 9.04
C ASN A 101 14.48 -11.15 7.76
N ARG A 102 13.74 -12.00 7.04
CA ARG A 102 12.97 -11.59 5.85
C ARG A 102 11.92 -10.57 6.21
N THR A 103 11.18 -10.79 7.30
CA THR A 103 10.19 -9.82 7.80
C THR A 103 10.86 -8.48 8.10
N LEU A 104 11.99 -8.47 8.82
CA LEU A 104 12.70 -7.25 9.16
C LEU A 104 13.15 -6.48 7.91
N GLN A 105 13.67 -7.18 6.90
CA GLN A 105 14.08 -6.56 5.63
C GLN A 105 12.91 -6.01 4.83
N ALA A 106 11.80 -6.74 4.74
CA ALA A 106 10.61 -6.27 4.06
C ALA A 106 10.01 -5.04 4.76
N VAL A 107 9.96 -5.03 6.10
CA VAL A 107 9.53 -3.86 6.88
C VAL A 107 10.46 -2.66 6.62
N TYR A 108 11.77 -2.87 6.64
CA TYR A 108 12.74 -1.83 6.34
C TYR A 108 12.54 -1.25 4.92
N LEU A 109 12.33 -2.11 3.92
CA LEU A 109 12.03 -1.69 2.55
C LEU A 109 10.75 -0.81 2.48
N MET A 110 9.66 -1.27 3.13
CA MET A 110 8.41 -0.52 3.14
C MET A 110 8.57 0.85 3.84
N GLU A 111 9.31 0.90 4.95
CA GLU A 111 9.58 2.16 5.66
C GLU A 111 10.46 3.12 4.86
N LEU A 112 11.49 2.59 4.18
CA LEU A 112 12.38 3.37 3.34
C LEU A 112 11.58 4.04 2.22
N LEU A 113 10.75 3.27 1.50
CA LEU A 113 9.84 3.79 0.47
C LEU A 113 8.90 4.87 1.02
N ASP A 114 8.30 4.62 2.18
CA ASP A 114 7.38 5.56 2.80
C ASP A 114 8.07 6.87 3.23
N LYS A 115 9.32 6.82 3.70
CA LYS A 115 10.04 8.01 4.16
C LYS A 115 10.73 8.77 3.03
N SER A 116 11.16 8.08 1.97
CA SER A 116 11.96 8.68 0.89
C SER A 116 11.13 9.26 -0.25
N LEU A 117 9.95 8.71 -0.54
CA LEU A 117 9.15 9.17 -1.68
C LEU A 117 8.23 10.32 -1.31
N LEU A 118 8.00 11.24 -2.25
CA LEU A 118 6.94 12.24 -2.15
C LEU A 118 5.58 11.62 -2.50
N GLU A 119 4.50 12.20 -2.00
CA GLU A 119 3.15 11.82 -2.43
C GLU A 119 2.87 12.34 -3.85
N ALA A 120 2.08 11.60 -4.62
CA ALA A 120 1.71 11.93 -6.01
C ALA A 120 2.89 12.07 -7.01
N ASP A 121 4.03 11.43 -6.71
CA ASP A 121 5.22 11.40 -7.58
C ASP A 121 5.49 9.97 -8.09
N PRO A 122 5.09 9.64 -9.33
CA PRO A 122 5.19 8.28 -9.85
C PRO A 122 6.62 7.86 -10.19
N HIS A 123 7.05 6.73 -9.64
CA HIS A 123 8.29 6.04 -10.01
C HIS A 123 8.03 4.60 -10.48
N PRO A 124 7.58 4.38 -11.74
CA PRO A 124 7.23 3.04 -12.22
C PRO A 124 8.37 2.02 -12.15
N ARG A 125 9.61 2.45 -12.43
CA ARG A 125 10.79 1.56 -12.31
C ARG A 125 11.05 1.12 -10.88
N LEU A 126 10.84 2.01 -9.92
CA LEU A 126 11.01 1.72 -8.49
C LEU A 126 9.89 0.79 -8.00
N PHE A 127 8.67 1.00 -8.47
CA PHE A 127 7.55 0.08 -8.24
C PHE A 127 7.89 -1.33 -8.71
N ASP A 128 8.33 -1.47 -9.98
CA ASP A 128 8.69 -2.76 -10.56
C ASP A 128 9.87 -3.41 -9.81
N ALA A 129 10.89 -2.63 -9.44
CA ALA A 129 12.02 -3.10 -8.64
C ALA A 129 11.59 -3.57 -7.25
N THR A 130 10.63 -2.89 -6.61
CA THR A 130 10.09 -3.28 -5.30
C THR A 130 9.41 -4.64 -5.37
N LEU A 131 8.67 -4.92 -6.45
CA LEU A 131 8.05 -6.23 -6.65
C LEU A 131 9.09 -7.35 -6.78
N LEU A 132 10.19 -7.11 -7.50
CA LEU A 132 11.29 -8.07 -7.62
C LEU A 132 11.94 -8.34 -6.25
N VAL A 133 12.20 -7.30 -5.46
CA VAL A 133 12.76 -7.45 -4.11
C VAL A 133 11.84 -8.28 -3.23
N LEU A 134 10.54 -7.97 -3.22
CA LEU A 134 9.54 -8.73 -2.47
C LEU A 134 9.50 -10.20 -2.91
N GLN A 135 9.56 -10.47 -4.21
CA GLN A 135 9.62 -11.83 -4.74
C GLN A 135 10.88 -12.58 -4.30
N CYS A 136 12.06 -11.94 -4.32
CA CYS A 136 13.31 -12.55 -3.85
C CYS A 136 13.27 -12.85 -2.35
N LEU A 137 12.72 -11.93 -1.55
CA LEU A 137 12.52 -12.14 -0.12
C LEU A 137 11.58 -13.31 0.14
N ASP A 138 10.50 -13.43 -0.65
CA ASP A 138 9.54 -14.53 -0.51
C ASP A 138 10.14 -15.90 -0.89
N SER A 139 11.04 -15.94 -1.89
CA SER A 139 11.66 -17.16 -2.43
C SER A 139 12.99 -17.57 -1.79
N GLU A 140 13.27 -17.14 -0.55
CA GLU A 140 14.50 -17.47 0.21
C GLU A 140 15.83 -17.00 -0.42
N SER A 141 15.78 -16.12 -1.41
CA SER A 141 16.97 -15.72 -2.17
C SER A 141 17.56 -14.43 -1.59
N TYR A 142 18.51 -14.59 -0.66
CA TYR A 142 19.12 -13.47 0.05
C TYR A 142 20.15 -12.71 -0.81
N PHE A 143 19.90 -11.42 -1.05
CA PHE A 143 20.84 -10.53 -1.75
C PHE A 143 21.03 -9.19 -1.01
N PRO A 144 22.02 -9.07 -0.10
CA PRO A 144 22.34 -7.81 0.59
C PRO A 144 22.58 -6.63 -0.35
N LEU A 145 23.19 -6.93 -1.50
CA LEU A 145 23.49 -5.94 -2.53
C LEU A 145 22.24 -5.37 -3.19
N LEU A 146 21.13 -6.11 -3.21
CA LEU A 146 19.87 -5.64 -3.78
C LEU A 146 19.27 -4.51 -2.94
N MET A 147 19.26 -4.67 -1.61
CA MET A 147 18.83 -3.60 -0.69
C MET A 147 19.75 -2.39 -0.78
N ARG A 148 21.06 -2.61 -0.87
CA ARG A 148 22.02 -1.50 -1.01
C ARG A 148 21.90 -0.77 -2.35
N TRP A 149 21.68 -1.50 -3.44
CA TRP A 149 21.40 -0.91 -4.74
C TRP A 149 20.11 -0.10 -4.72
N PHE A 150 19.07 -0.60 -4.07
CA PHE A 150 17.79 0.11 -3.94
C PHE A 150 17.93 1.43 -3.19
N GLU A 151 18.70 1.45 -2.10
CA GLU A 151 19.05 2.69 -1.38
C GLU A 151 19.80 3.69 -2.26
N LEU A 152 20.78 3.23 -3.04
CA LEU A 152 21.54 4.08 -3.96
C LEU A 152 20.66 4.61 -5.09
N ALA A 153 19.77 3.79 -5.64
CA ALA A 153 18.82 4.18 -6.69
C ALA A 153 17.76 5.20 -6.21
N LEU A 154 17.51 5.25 -4.89
CA LEU A 154 16.63 6.23 -4.26
C LEU A 154 17.32 7.56 -3.94
N THR A 155 18.65 7.57 -3.82
CA THR A 155 19.42 8.71 -3.29
C THR A 155 20.35 9.36 -4.32
N GLY A 156 20.58 8.71 -5.47
CA GLY A 156 21.32 9.25 -6.61
C GLY A 156 20.40 9.71 -7.73
#